data_AF-A0A2N2Y6C3-F1
#
_entry.id   AF-A0A2N2Y6C3-F1
#
_cell.length_a   1.000
_cell.length_b   1.000
_cell.length_c   1.000
_cell.angle_alpha   90.00
_cell.angle_beta   90.00
_cell.angle_gamma   90.00
#
_symmetry.space_group_name_H-M   'P 1'
#
loop_
_entity.id
_entity.type
_entity.pdbx_description
1 polymer ?
#
loop_
_entity_poly.entity_id
_entity_poly.type
_entity_poly.pdbx_seq_one_letter_code
_entity_poly.pdbx_strand_id
1 'polypeptide(L)' 'MSEQTFIIQTVTPEQESALKAFVKALKMKFEVTDKPYNAEFVAKIEKSKKQALEGKVTRVEKENLKEFLGL' A
#
# COMPACT_ATOMS: atom_id res chain seq x y z
N MET A 1 -4.63 -27.70 5.15
CA MET A 1 -4.59 -26.60 6.14
C MET A 1 -4.09 -25.38 5.40
N SER A 2 -4.91 -24.34 5.25
CA SER A 2 -4.55 -23.16 4.48
C SER A 2 -3.71 -22.21 5.34
N GLU A 3 -2.45 -22.02 4.98
CA GLU A 3 -1.60 -21.01 5.60
C GLU A 3 -2.08 -19.61 5.19
N GLN A 4 -2.33 -18.74 6.17
CA GLN A 4 -2.81 -17.38 5.96
C GLN A 4 -1.76 -16.39 6.48
N THR A 5 -1.35 -15.45 5.63
CA THR A 5 -0.39 -14.39 5.96
C THR A 5 -1.12 -13.10 6.30
N PHE A 6 -0.82 -12.52 7.46
CA PHE A 6 -1.38 -11.24 7.90
C PHE A 6 -0.32 -10.14 7.82
N ILE A 7 -0.64 -9.02 7.18
CA ILE A 7 0.24 -7.84 7.08
C ILE A 7 -0.38 -6.72 7.90
N ILE A 8 0.36 -6.20 8.88
CA ILE A 8 -0.11 -5.15 9.78
C ILE A 8 0.66 -3.86 9.49
N GLN A 9 -0.04 -2.78 9.16
CA GLN A 9 0.56 -1.46 8.92
C GLN A 9 0.44 -0.61 10.18
N THR A 10 1.57 -0.22 10.77
CA THR A 10 1.62 0.68 11.92
C THR A 10 1.69 2.14 11.45
N VAL A 11 0.97 3.02 12.14
CA VAL A 11 0.90 4.45 11.81
C VAL A 11 1.69 5.29 12.81
N THR A 12 1.83 4.83 14.07
CA THR A 12 2.59 5.53 15.11
C THR A 12 3.72 4.68 15.70
N PRO A 13 4.75 5.34 16.29
CA PRO A 13 5.85 4.64 16.97
C PRO A 13 5.37 3.76 18.15
N GLU A 14 4.31 4.16 18.86
CA GLU A 14 3.78 3.33 19.95
C GLU A 14 3.18 2.01 19.44
N GLN A 15 2.50 2.04 18.29
CA GLN A 15 1.94 0.84 17.67
C GLN A 15 3.03 -0.14 17.24
N GLU A 16 4.15 0.35 16.70
CA GLU A 16 5.29 -0.47 16.34
C GLU A 16 5.89 -1.17 17.57
N SER A 17 6.12 -0.42 18.65
CA SER A 17 6.67 -0.95 19.90
C SER A 17 5.76 -2.01 20.52
N ALA A 18 4.45 -1.75 20.59
CA ALA A 18 3.48 -2.70 21.11
C ALA A 18 3.45 -3.99 20.27
N LEU A 19 3.35 -3.88 18.94
CA LEU A 19 3.28 -5.03 18.05
C LEU A 19 4.55 -5.89 18.13
N LYS A 20 5.72 -5.25 18.18
CA LYS A 20 7.02 -5.93 18.35
C LYS A 20 7.08 -6.72 19.66
N ALA A 21 6.52 -6.18 20.75
CA ALA A 21 6.45 -6.87 22.03
C ALA A 21 5.52 -8.10 21.97
N PHE A 22 4.32 -7.96 21.37
CA PHE A 22 3.37 -9.06 21.23
C PHE A 22 3.91 -10.21 20.38
N VAL A 23 4.46 -9.91 19.20
CA VAL A 23 4.98 -10.91 18.27
C VAL A 23 6.17 -11.65 18.88
N LYS A 24 7.04 -10.93 19.61
CA LYS A 24 8.16 -11.54 20.34
C LYS A 24 7.69 -12.43 21.48
N ALA A 25 6.66 -12.03 22.23
CA ALA A 25 6.08 -12.84 23.30
C ALA A 25 5.47 -14.15 22.78
N LEU A 26 4.85 -14.11 21.60
CA LEU A 26 4.27 -15.28 20.93
C LEU A 26 5.31 -16.14 20.20
N LYS A 27 6.60 -15.77 20.25
CA LYS A 27 7.71 -16.45 19.53
C LYS A 27 7.45 -16.62 18.03
N MET A 28 6.71 -15.70 17.43
CA MET A 28 6.41 -15.72 16.01
C MET A 28 7.61 -15.17 15.22
N LYS A 29 7.85 -15.71 14.02
CA LYS A 29 8.78 -15.11 13.06
C LYS A 29 8.11 -13.89 12.44
N PHE A 30 8.82 -12.76 12.41
CA PHE A 30 8.36 -11.54 11.75
C PHE A 30 9.50 -10.88 11.00
N GLU A 31 9.15 -10.17 9.94
CA GLU A 31 10.05 -9.32 9.19
C GLU A 31 9.60 -7.87 9.34
N VAL A 32 10.55 -7.01 9.66
CA VAL A 32 10.33 -5.56 9.64
C VAL A 32 10.84 -5.09 8.28
N THR A 33 9.92 -4.68 7.42
CA THR A 33 10.25 -4.05 6.15
C THR A 33 10.00 -2.56 6.32
N ASP A 34 11.01 -1.73 6.08
CA ASP A 34 10.79 -0.30 5.89
C ASP A 34 9.75 -0.12 4.79
N LYS A 35 8.69 0.65 5.11
CA LYS A 35 7.44 0.81 4.34
C LYS A 35 7.57 0.38 2.87
N PRO A 36 6.84 -0.64 2.40
CA PRO A 36 7.01 -1.18 1.04
C PRO A 36 6.75 -0.12 -0.06
N TYR A 37 6.05 0.97 0.30
CA TYR A 37 5.83 2.11 -0.57
C TYR A 37 6.17 3.40 0.19
N ASN A 38 6.84 4.34 -0.48
CA ASN A 38 7.11 5.64 0.11
C ASN A 38 5.79 6.40 0.40
N ALA A 39 5.80 7.28 1.40
CA ALA A 39 4.58 7.99 1.81
C ALA A 39 3.99 8.86 0.69
N GLU A 40 4.84 9.42 -0.17
CA GLU A 40 4.41 10.22 -1.33
C GLU A 40 3.64 9.41 -2.37
N PHE A 41 4.05 8.16 -2.60
CA PHE A 41 3.38 7.22 -3.49
C PHE A 41 2.00 6.87 -2.95
N VAL A 42 1.90 6.55 -1.66
CA VAL A 42 0.60 6.28 -1.01
C VAL A 42 -0.32 7.48 -1.14
N ALA A 43 0.19 8.69 -0.84
CA ALA A 43 -0.58 9.94 -0.98
C ALA A 43 -1.04 10.18 -2.43
N LYS A 44 -0.18 9.89 -3.43
CA LYS A 44 -0.52 10.00 -4.86
C LYS A 44 -1.62 9.01 -5.25
N ILE A 45 -1.58 7.78 -4.76
CA ILE A 45 -2.61 6.77 -5.01
C ILE A 45 -3.94 7.18 -4.36
N GLU A 46 -3.93 7.66 -3.11
CA GLU A 46 -5.15 8.14 -2.46
C GLU A 46 -5.78 9.33 -3.19
N LYS A 47 -4.95 10.28 -3.65
CA LYS A 47 -5.40 11.39 -4.49
C LYS A 47 -6.03 10.89 -5.79
N SER A 48 -5.40 9.93 -6.46
CA SER A 48 -5.91 9.32 -7.69
C SER A 48 -7.27 8.63 -7.45
N LYS A 49 -7.42 7.89 -6.35
CA LYS A 49 -8.70 7.27 -5.96
C LYS A 49 -9.81 8.31 -5.77
N LYS A 50 -9.51 9.43 -5.09
CA LYS A 50 -10.47 10.54 -4.94
C LYS A 50 -10.87 11.13 -6.29
N GLN A 51 -9.89 11.42 -7.15
CA GLN A 51 -10.15 11.92 -8.50
C GLN A 51 -11.02 10.96 -9.31
N ALA A 52 -10.80 9.65 -9.18
CA ALA A 52 -11.61 8.65 -9.85
C ALA A 52 -13.07 8.64 -9.36
N LEU A 53 -13.30 8.74 -8.05
CA LEU A 53 -14.64 8.87 -7.46
C LEU A 53 -15.35 10.17 -7.89
N GLU A 54 -14.59 11.26 -8.04
CA GLU A 54 -15.08 12.55 -8.55
C GLU A 54 -15.28 12.57 -10.08
N GLY A 55 -15.03 11.45 -10.78
CA GLY A 55 -15.16 11.36 -12.24
C GLY A 55 -14.05 12.05 -13.03
N LYS A 56 -12.99 12.53 -12.36
CA LYS A 56 -11.79 13.12 -12.98
C LYS A 56 -10.86 12.04 -13.52
N VAL A 57 -11.36 11.24 -14.46
CA VAL A 57 -10.62 10.16 -15.12
C VAL A 57 -10.48 10.42 -16.60
N THR A 58 -9.33 10.05 -17.15
CA THR A 58 -9.14 9.99 -18.61
C THR A 58 -9.34 8.55 -19.04
N ARG A 59 -10.37 8.29 -19.85
CA ARG A 59 -10.54 6.99 -20.49
C ARG A 59 -9.76 6.99 -21.80
N VAL A 60 -8.94 5.97 -21.98
CA VAL A 60 -8.11 5.80 -23.18
C VAL A 60 -8.44 4.42 -23.75
N GLU A 61 -8.78 4.38 -25.03
CA GLU A 61 -9.00 3.12 -25.74
C GLU A 61 -7.67 2.43 -26.01
N LYS A 62 -7.68 1.09 -26.12
CA LYS A 62 -6.45 0.30 -26.30
C LYS A 62 -5.66 0.72 -27.53
N GLU A 63 -6.36 1.07 -28.60
CA GLU A 63 -5.79 1.52 -29.87
C GLU A 63 -5.01 2.85 -29.72
N ASN A 64 -5.47 3.71 -28.80
CA ASN A 64 -4.90 5.04 -28.55
C ASN A 64 -3.87 5.06 -27.41
N LEU A 65 -3.59 3.90 -26.79
CA LEU A 65 -2.72 3.81 -25.62
C LEU A 65 -1.27 4.22 -25.92
N LYS A 66 -0.74 3.85 -27.09
CA LYS A 66 0.65 4.16 -27.47
C LYS A 66 0.85 5.67 -27.65
N GLU A 67 -0.05 6.31 -28.39
CA GLU A 67 -0.05 7.76 -28.60
C GLU A 67 -0.22 8.52 -27.28
N PHE A 68 -1.14 8.07 -26.41
CA PHE A 68 -1.35 8.67 -25.10
C PHE A 68 -0.12 8.60 -24.18
N LEU A 69 0.66 7.52 -24.27
CA LEU A 69 1.89 7.34 -23.48
C LEU A 69 3.12 8.00 -24.13
N GLY A 70 3.00 8.52 -25.35
CA GLY A 70 4.12 9.11 -26.11
C GLY A 70 5.19 8.07 -26.49
N LEU A 71 4.78 6.82 -26.74
CA LEU A 71 5.64 5.68 -27.06
C LEU A 71 5.63 5.32 -28.54
#